data_AF-A0A1Z8NKR7-F1
#
_entry.id   AF-A0A1Z8NKR7-F1
#
_cell.length_a   1.000
_cell.length_b   1.000
_cell.length_c   1.000
_cell.angle_alpha   90.00
_cell.angle_beta   90.00
_cell.angle_gamma   90.00
#
_symmetry.space_group_name_H-M   'P 1'
#
loop_
_entity.id
_entity.type
_entity.pdbx_description
1 polymer ?
#
loop_
_entity_poly.entity_id
_entity_poly.type
_entity_poly.pdbx_seq_one_letter_code
_entity_poly.pdbx_strand_id
1 'polypeptide(L)' 'MTIDNRCREQRDIADSMFMDFKYTRPGSNEQLRALTTLSFLLSMWNDFLRSEVRRMDAVLSLSPFEA' A
#
# COMPACT_ATOMS: atom_id res chain seq x y z
N MET A 1 8.28 3.53 9.30
CA MET A 1 8.50 2.78 8.04
C MET A 1 8.27 3.76 6.90
N THR A 2 9.20 3.91 5.95
CA THR A 2 9.06 4.86 4.83
C THR A 2 8.27 4.25 3.67
N ILE A 3 7.83 5.10 2.73
CA ILE A 3 7.21 4.68 1.47
C ILE A 3 8.14 3.71 0.72
N ASP A 4 9.44 4.02 0.62
CA ASP A 4 10.42 3.19 -0.10
C ASP A 4 10.53 1.77 0.45
N ASN A 5 10.45 1.61 1.78
CA ASN A 5 10.53 0.30 2.41
C ASN A 5 9.27 -0.51 2.14
N ARG A 6 8.08 0.10 2.24
CA ARG A 6 6.82 -0.57 1.89
C ARG A 6 6.78 -0.98 0.41
N CYS A 7 7.23 -0.11 -0.48
CA CYS A 7 7.31 -0.43 -1.91
C CYS A 7 8.24 -1.62 -2.16
N ARG A 8 9.41 -1.68 -1.51
CA ARG A 8 10.33 -2.82 -1.62
C ARG A 8 9.72 -4.12 -1.10
N GLU A 9 9.05 -4.07 0.05
CA GLU A 9 8.41 -5.24 0.66
C GLU A 9 7.25 -5.79 -0.20
N GLN A 10 6.49 -4.92 -0.86
CA GLN A 10 5.31 -5.32 -1.61
C GLN A 10 5.58 -5.62 -3.09
N ARG A 11 6.76 -5.28 -3.62
CA ARG A 11 7.07 -5.39 -5.05
C ARG A 11 6.83 -6.79 -5.60
N ASP A 12 7.39 -7.80 -4.96
CA ASP A 12 7.33 -9.17 -5.48
C ASP A 12 5.90 -9.73 -5.41
N ILE A 13 5.13 -9.32 -4.39
CA ILE A 13 3.71 -9.67 -4.25
C ILE A 13 2.88 -8.98 -5.33
N ALA A 14 3.15 -7.69 -5.60
CA ALA A 14 2.47 -6.93 -6.63
C ALA A 14 2.72 -7.50 -8.03
N ASP A 15 3.95 -7.94 -8.31
CA ASP A 15 4.30 -8.60 -9.58
C ASP A 15 3.54 -9.92 -9.76
N SER A 16 3.55 -10.79 -8.75
CA SER A 16 2.80 -12.06 -8.81
C SER A 16 1.30 -11.82 -8.99
N MET A 17 0.74 -10.90 -8.20
CA MET A 17 -0.68 -10.53 -8.26
C MET A 17 -1.05 -9.94 -9.63
N PHE A 18 -0.18 -9.12 -10.22
CA PHE A 18 -0.40 -8.58 -11.57
C PHE A 18 -0.45 -9.68 -12.62
N MET A 19 0.46 -10.66 -12.54
CA MET A 19 0.46 -11.81 -13.45
C MET A 19 -0.82 -12.63 -13.31
N ASP A 20 -1.22 -12.93 -12.08
CA ASP A 20 -2.44 -13.69 -11.78
C ASP A 20 -3.69 -12.94 -12.24
N PHE A 21 -3.77 -11.63 -12.01
CA PHE A 21 -4.92 -10.83 -12.43
C PHE A 21 -5.06 -10.76 -13.97
N LYS A 22 -3.94 -10.55 -14.67
CA LYS A 22 -3.92 -10.25 -16.11
C LYS A 22 -3.98 -11.51 -16.99
N TYR A 23 -3.36 -12.60 -16.58
CA TYR A 23 -3.13 -13.76 -17.46
C TYR A 23 -3.91 -15.02 -17.09
N THR A 24 -4.72 -14.99 -16.02
CA THR A 24 -5.56 -16.12 -15.63
C THR A 24 -6.99 -15.95 -16.15
N ARG A 25 -7.75 -17.04 -16.17
CA ARG A 25 -9.14 -17.03 -16.65
C ARG A 25 -10.01 -16.17 -15.72
N PRO A 26 -10.97 -15.40 -16.27
CA PRO A 26 -11.97 -14.71 -15.47
C PRO A 26 -12.67 -15.64 -14.46
N GLY A 27 -12.68 -15.24 -13.19
CA GLY A 27 -13.29 -16.00 -12.09
C GLY A 27 -12.50 -17.22 -11.61
N SER A 28 -11.27 -17.42 -12.09
CA SER A 28 -10.37 -18.45 -11.55
C SER A 28 -9.97 -18.16 -10.10
N ASN A 29 -9.51 -19.19 -9.38
CA ASN A 29 -9.04 -19.05 -8.00
C ASN A 29 -7.86 -18.08 -7.90
N GLU A 30 -6.98 -18.09 -8.90
CA GLU A 30 -5.83 -17.21 -9.02
C GLU A 30 -6.28 -15.76 -9.21
N GLN A 31 -7.22 -15.51 -10.11
CA GLN A 31 -7.76 -14.15 -10.30
C GLN A 31 -8.47 -13.64 -9.05
N LEU A 32 -9.28 -14.47 -8.40
CA LEU A 32 -9.97 -14.10 -7.16
C LEU A 32 -8.96 -13.79 -6.05
N ARG A 33 -7.91 -14.61 -5.91
CA ARG A 33 -6.83 -14.37 -4.95
C ARG A 33 -6.11 -13.05 -5.24
N ALA A 34 -5.78 -12.79 -6.50
CA ALA A 34 -5.14 -11.53 -6.90
C ALA A 34 -5.97 -10.31 -6.52
N LEU A 35 -7.30 -10.37 -6.75
CA LEU A 35 -8.22 -9.32 -6.33
C LEU A 35 -8.30 -9.13 -4.81
N THR A 36 -8.34 -10.24 -4.06
CA THR A 36 -8.32 -10.18 -2.58
C THR A 36 -7.01 -9.56 -2.07
N THR A 37 -5.87 -9.99 -2.63
CA THR A 37 -4.55 -9.43 -2.28
C THR A 37 -4.48 -7.94 -2.61
N LEU A 38 -4.98 -7.51 -3.78
CA LEU A 38 -5.01 -6.09 -4.16
C LEU A 38 -5.81 -5.27 -3.14
N SER A 39 -7.01 -5.73 -2.78
CA SER A 39 -7.86 -5.06 -1.79
C SER A 39 -7.17 -4.92 -0.43
N PHE A 40 -6.49 -5.98 0.01
CA PHE A 40 -5.71 -5.96 1.24
C PHE A 40 -4.54 -4.96 1.19
N LEU A 41 -3.75 -4.98 0.12
CA LEU A 41 -2.61 -4.07 -0.05
C LEU A 41 -3.07 -2.60 -0.07
N LEU A 42 -4.16 -2.28 -0.78
CA LEU A 42 -4.75 -0.94 -0.80
C LEU A 42 -5.22 -0.49 0.59
N SER A 43 -5.82 -1.39 1.37
CA SER A 43 -6.25 -1.10 2.74
C SER A 43 -5.06 -0.77 3.64
N MET A 44 -3.98 -1.55 3.55
CA MET A 44 -2.73 -1.26 4.29
C MET A 44 -2.12 0.09 3.90
N TRP A 45 -2.16 0.45 2.61
CA TRP A 45 -1.68 1.76 2.17
C TRP A 45 -2.52 2.90 2.73
N ASN A 46 -3.84 2.77 2.73
CA ASN A 46 -4.73 3.75 3.33
C ASN A 46 -4.41 3.95 4.83
N ASP A 47 -4.23 2.86 5.58
CA ASP A 47 -3.91 2.95 7.01
C ASP A 47 -2.55 3.59 7.26
N PHE A 48 -1.55 3.22 6.46
CA PHE A 48 -0.22 3.81 6.52
C PHE A 48 -0.24 5.31 6.21
N LEU A 49 -0.86 5.72 5.11
CA LEU A 49 -0.92 7.12 4.70
C LEU A 49 -1.67 7.96 5.73
N ARG A 50 -2.76 7.45 6.31
CA ARG A 50 -3.46 8.11 7.42
C ARG A 50 -2.56 8.30 8.64
N SER A 51 -1.72 7.31 8.95
CA SER A 51 -0.74 7.44 10.04
C SER A 51 0.35 8.46 9.72
N GLU A 52 0.78 8.54 8.47
CA GLU A 52 1.84 9.45 8.03
C GLU A 52 1.36 10.90 8.04
N VAL A 53 0.13 11.17 7.59
CA VAL A 53 -0.51 12.49 7.70
C VAL A 53 -0.56 12.94 9.17
N ARG A 54 -1.05 12.09 10.08
CA ARG A 54 -1.08 12.42 11.52
C ARG A 54 0.32 12.71 12.07
N ARG A 55 1.34 11.96 11.63
CA ARG A 55 2.73 12.19 12.03
C ARG A 55 3.23 13.54 11.53
N MET A 56 2.94 13.90 10.29
CA MET A 56 3.32 15.19 9.70
C MET A 56 2.62 16.35 10.40
N ASP A 57 1.31 16.25 10.67
CA ASP A 57 0.55 17.26 11.40
C ASP A 57 1.10 17.47 12.81
N ALA A 58 1.46 16.39 13.51
CA ALA A 58 2.09 16.46 14.82
C ALA A 58 3.45 17.17 14.77
N VAL A 59 4.29 16.87 13.77
CA VAL A 59 5.58 17.56 13.58
C VAL A 59 5.37 19.04 13.30
N LEU A 60 4.43 19.40 12.42
CA LEU A 60 4.12 20.80 12.11
C LEU A 60 3.61 21.57 13.35
N SER A 61 2.86 20.91 14.23
CA SER A 61 2.39 21.52 15.48
C SER A 61 3.50 21.79 16.50
N LEU A 62 4.64 21.07 16.39
CA LEU A 62 5.82 21.24 17.24
C LEU A 62 6.81 22.29 16.71
N SER A 63 6.66 22.72 15.44
CA SER A 63 7.46 23.79 14.83
C SER A 63 6.62 25.05 14.52
N PRO A 64 6.02 25.73 15.50
CA PRO A 64 5.42 27.03 15.26
C PRO A 64 6.53 28.10 15.23
N PHE A 65 6.94 28.52 14.02
CA PHE A 65 7.77 29.70 13.76
C PHE A 65 9.20 29.72 14.37
N GLU A 66 10.20 29.43 13.55
CA GLU A 66 11.44 30.22 13.56
C GLU A 66 11.29 31.29 12.47
N ALA A 67 11.01 32.53 12.87
CA ALA A 67 11.05 33.74 12.03
C ALA A 67 12.25 34.60 12.40
#